data_AF-A0AA40EMW6-F1
#
_entry.id   AF-A0AA40EMW6-F1
#
_cell.length_a   1.000
_cell.length_b   1.000
_cell.length_c   1.000
_cell.angle_alpha   90.00
_cell.angle_beta   90.00
_cell.angle_gamma   90.00
#
_symmetry.space_group_name_H-M   'P 1'
#
loop_
_entity.id
_entity.type
_entity.pdbx_description
1 polymer ?
#
loop_
_entity_poly.entity_id
_entity_poly.type
_entity_poly.pdbx_seq_one_letter_code
_entity_poly.pdbx_strand_id
1 'polypeptide(L)'
;MAGKGMRSLSEAMRGLSLAAQTCRTVPVRTAPLISRRSMATEAPVSDITRSVTERWKPITQVPVTVHAFPSLEPRSLELYSAKHLYLPLRRDILHLAVVYEGDNTRQGTAQAKTRWEVAGSHRKVRPQKGSGKARVGNKQSPIQRGGGKSHGPRNRDFGTKLNRKVYDLAWRTALSYRYRRGDLIVTEDGLDLALPEDFLQQAQDGLLTRELEDAFIRKYLGEMMGAMQWGKDHGRTTFITSDERMNLFTAMEVAGENGTALQLEDVDVKDLLETGRIVIERSALRSMIKMHRSDLATIVAMPGVRDDKKMVGQIIYPFPPEPEV
;
A
#
# COMPACT_ATOMS: atom_id res chain seq x y z
N MET A 1 8.18 -0.10 66.86
CA MET A 1 8.05 1.35 66.55
C MET A 1 8.82 1.64 65.27
N ALA A 2 8.12 1.88 64.16
CA ALA A 2 8.59 2.61 62.97
C ALA A 2 7.46 2.56 61.94
N GLY A 3 6.54 3.51 62.02
CA GLY A 3 5.50 3.73 61.03
C GLY A 3 5.35 5.23 60.84
N LYS A 4 5.73 5.72 59.66
CA LYS A 4 5.37 7.04 59.07
C LYS A 4 6.14 7.19 57.75
N GLY A 5 5.41 7.28 56.64
CA GLY A 5 6.03 7.55 55.34
C GLY A 5 5.14 7.43 54.11
N MET A 6 3.84 7.72 54.19
CA MET A 6 2.97 7.88 53.01
C MET A 6 1.97 9.00 53.24
N ARG A 7 2.41 10.25 53.06
CA ARG A 7 1.55 11.43 52.93
C ARG A 7 2.31 12.50 52.12
N SER A 8 2.09 12.58 50.80
CA SER A 8 2.37 13.80 50.03
C SER A 8 1.90 13.75 48.56
N LEU A 9 0.81 13.05 48.24
CA LEU A 9 0.16 13.18 46.92
C LEU A 9 -1.16 13.97 46.96
N SER A 10 -1.78 14.12 48.14
CA SER A 10 -3.01 14.89 48.33
C SER A 10 -2.79 16.41 48.45
N GLU A 11 -1.54 16.85 48.66
CA GLU A 11 -1.19 18.26 48.86
C GLU A 11 -0.82 18.98 47.56
N ALA A 12 -0.46 18.24 46.50
CA ALA A 12 -0.16 18.77 45.18
C ALA A 12 -1.41 19.04 44.30
N MET A 13 -2.60 18.58 44.73
CA MET A 13 -3.86 18.69 43.96
C MET A 13 -4.78 19.84 44.43
N ARG A 14 -4.35 20.68 45.38
CA ARG A 14 -5.11 21.85 45.86
C ARG A 14 -4.82 23.16 45.11
N GLY A 15 -4.01 23.13 44.04
CA GLY A 15 -3.59 24.32 43.29
C GLY A 15 -4.36 24.60 41.98
N LEU A 16 -5.28 23.74 41.56
CA LEU A 16 -5.95 23.86 40.25
C LEU A 16 -7.48 23.74 40.39
N SER A 17 -8.07 24.71 41.06
CA SER A 17 -9.51 24.93 41.09
C SER A 17 -9.77 26.42 41.23
N LEU A 18 -9.61 27.15 40.13
CA LEU A 18 -10.18 28.49 39.98
C LEU A 18 -11.37 28.42 39.04
N ALA A 19 -12.50 28.78 39.63
CA ALA A 19 -13.85 28.72 39.15
C ALA A 19 -14.06 29.30 37.75
N ALA A 20 -15.05 28.74 37.08
CA ALA A 20 -15.79 29.34 35.98
C ALA A 20 -16.20 30.78 36.36
N GLN A 21 -15.45 31.76 35.87
CA GLN A 21 -15.88 33.14 35.85
C GLN A 21 -16.57 33.38 34.52
N THR A 22 -17.89 33.55 34.63
CA THR A 22 -18.71 34.16 33.60
C THR A 22 -18.10 35.50 33.20
N CYS A 23 -17.69 35.64 31.94
CA CYS A 23 -17.25 36.91 31.38
C CYS A 23 -18.44 37.87 31.42
N ARG A 24 -18.51 38.70 32.47
CA ARG A 24 -19.38 39.87 32.49
C ARG A 24 -18.87 40.86 31.46
N THR A 25 -19.70 41.12 30.46
CA THR A 25 -19.54 42.21 29.50
C THR A 25 -19.44 43.54 30.25
N VAL A 26 -18.29 44.19 30.16
CA VAL A 26 -18.11 45.56 30.66
C VAL A 26 -18.85 46.50 29.71
N PRO A 27 -19.80 47.33 30.17
CA PRO A 27 -20.39 48.35 29.31
C PRO A 27 -19.29 49.38 29.01
N VAL A 28 -18.96 49.53 27.74
CA VAL A 28 -18.08 50.58 27.23
C VAL A 28 -18.74 51.92 27.58
N ARG A 29 -18.10 52.68 28.48
CA ARG A 29 -18.45 54.08 28.74
C ARG A 29 -18.32 54.85 27.43
N THR A 30 -19.44 55.34 26.92
CA THR A 30 -19.48 56.34 25.85
C THR A 30 -18.91 57.65 26.38
N ALA A 31 -17.69 57.99 26.00
CA ALA A 31 -17.14 59.32 26.21
C ALA A 31 -17.85 60.31 25.26
N PRO A 32 -18.12 61.56 25.69
CA PRO A 32 -18.76 62.55 24.84
C PRO A 32 -17.87 62.90 23.65
N LEU A 33 -18.49 63.02 22.48
CA LEU A 33 -17.89 63.41 21.22
C LEU A 33 -17.30 64.82 21.32
N ILE A 34 -16.00 64.91 21.60
CA ILE A 34 -15.25 66.14 21.33
C ILE A 34 -15.04 66.19 19.82
N SER A 35 -15.70 67.16 19.19
CA SER A 35 -15.53 67.51 17.78
C SER A 35 -14.07 67.88 17.50
N ARG A 36 -13.26 66.87 17.13
CA ARG A 36 -11.99 67.09 16.46
C ARG A 36 -12.33 67.35 15.00
N ARG A 37 -12.18 68.61 14.56
CA ARG A 37 -12.12 68.94 13.14
C ARG A 37 -10.91 68.23 12.54
N SER A 38 -11.12 67.05 11.98
CA SER A 38 -10.16 66.38 11.12
C SER A 38 -10.15 67.12 9.78
N MET A 39 -9.13 67.95 9.56
CA MET A 39 -8.81 68.55 8.26
C MET A 39 -8.17 67.54 7.30
N ALA A 40 -8.48 66.25 7.44
CA ALA A 40 -8.02 65.20 6.55
C ALA A 40 -9.12 64.96 5.52
N THR A 41 -8.86 65.34 4.27
CA THR A 41 -9.68 64.92 3.14
C THR A 41 -9.55 63.41 3.04
N GLU A 42 -10.59 62.65 3.40
CA GLU A 42 -10.67 61.23 3.06
C GLU A 42 -10.74 61.17 1.53
N ALA A 43 -9.62 60.87 0.89
CA ALA A 43 -9.62 60.56 -0.52
C ALA A 43 -10.53 59.33 -0.70
N PRO A 44 -11.49 59.34 -1.64
CA PRO A 44 -12.23 58.14 -1.95
C PRO A 44 -11.18 57.10 -2.35
N VAL A 45 -11.08 56.01 -1.58
CA VAL A 45 -10.33 54.85 -2.00
C VAL A 45 -11.06 54.36 -3.22
N SER A 46 -10.57 54.79 -4.38
CA SER A 46 -10.99 54.30 -5.67
C SER A 46 -11.03 52.77 -5.59
N ASP A 47 -12.04 52.14 -6.17
CA ASP A 47 -12.19 50.68 -6.36
C ASP A 47 -11.07 50.08 -7.25
N ILE A 48 -9.85 50.58 -7.11
CA ILE A 48 -8.65 50.15 -7.80
C ILE A 48 -8.24 48.84 -7.16
N THR A 49 -8.44 47.79 -7.95
CA THR A 49 -7.87 46.46 -7.81
C THR A 49 -8.34 45.66 -6.59
N ARG A 50 -9.61 45.23 -6.60
CA ARG A 50 -9.82 43.80 -6.35
C ARG A 50 -9.23 43.06 -7.55
N SER A 51 -7.91 42.85 -7.55
CA SER A 51 -7.38 41.81 -8.43
C SER A 51 -8.13 40.55 -8.06
N VAL A 52 -8.92 40.04 -9.00
CA VAL A 52 -9.41 38.67 -8.92
C VAL A 52 -8.14 37.84 -9.03
N THR A 53 -7.46 37.66 -7.91
CA THR A 53 -6.52 36.56 -7.75
C THR A 53 -7.39 35.34 -7.95
N GLU A 54 -7.37 34.78 -9.16
CA GLU A 54 -7.98 33.50 -9.44
C GLU A 54 -7.35 32.54 -8.44
N ARG A 55 -8.08 32.25 -7.36
CA ARG A 55 -7.60 31.32 -6.34
C ARG A 55 -7.37 30.01 -7.07
N TRP A 56 -6.13 29.56 -7.09
CA TRP A 56 -5.75 28.27 -7.66
C TRP A 56 -6.69 27.20 -7.11
N LYS A 57 -7.53 26.63 -7.98
CA LYS A 57 -8.42 25.52 -7.63
C LYS A 57 -7.66 24.23 -7.96
N PRO A 58 -7.17 23.49 -6.96
CA PRO A 58 -6.49 22.24 -7.22
C PRO A 58 -7.47 21.25 -7.85
N ILE A 59 -6.96 20.40 -8.74
CA ILE A 59 -7.70 19.27 -9.27
C ILE A 59 -8.07 18.36 -8.11
N THR A 60 -9.36 18.19 -7.87
CA THR A 60 -9.89 17.35 -6.79
C THR A 60 -10.20 15.93 -7.24
N GLN A 61 -10.43 15.74 -8.54
CA GLN A 61 -10.93 14.51 -9.14
C GLN A 61 -10.19 14.17 -10.42
N VAL A 62 -10.17 12.88 -10.75
CA VAL A 62 -9.40 12.31 -11.85
C VAL A 62 -10.26 11.27 -12.55
N PRO A 63 -10.39 11.31 -13.90
CA PRO A 63 -11.15 10.33 -14.64
C PRO A 63 -10.38 9.03 -14.83
N VAL A 64 -11.09 7.92 -14.76
CA VAL A 64 -10.58 6.56 -15.01
C VAL A 64 -11.52 5.90 -16.00
N THR A 65 -10.98 5.46 -17.13
CA THR A 65 -11.71 4.71 -18.16
C THR A 65 -11.77 3.24 -17.76
N VAL A 66 -12.96 2.66 -17.84
CA VAL A 66 -13.20 1.23 -17.64
C VAL A 66 -13.34 0.59 -19.01
N HIS A 67 -12.54 -0.45 -19.26
CA HIS A 67 -12.44 -1.12 -20.54
C HIS A 67 -13.12 -2.50 -20.53
N ALA A 68 -13.69 -2.93 -21.65
CA ALA A 68 -14.06 -4.33 -21.85
C ALA A 68 -12.78 -5.17 -22.07
N PHE A 69 -12.67 -6.33 -21.41
CA PHE A 69 -11.62 -7.30 -21.70
C PHE A 69 -12.23 -8.44 -22.53
N PRO A 70 -11.59 -8.92 -23.62
CA PRO A 70 -10.22 -8.65 -24.07
C PRO A 70 -10.03 -7.51 -25.09
N SER A 71 -11.10 -6.92 -25.65
CA SER A 71 -11.01 -5.94 -26.75
C SER A 71 -10.43 -4.57 -26.37
N LEU A 72 -10.42 -4.23 -25.08
CA LEU A 72 -10.00 -2.95 -24.50
C LEU A 72 -10.84 -1.74 -24.91
N GLU A 73 -12.07 -1.98 -25.36
CA GLU A 73 -13.01 -0.91 -25.71
C GLU A 73 -13.48 -0.14 -24.47
N PRO A 74 -13.50 1.20 -24.48
CA PRO A 74 -13.94 1.99 -23.33
C PRO A 74 -15.47 1.88 -23.13
N ARG A 75 -15.89 1.29 -22.00
CA ARG A 75 -17.30 1.03 -21.64
C ARG A 75 -17.88 1.99 -20.61
N SER A 76 -17.06 2.60 -19.76
CA SER A 76 -17.55 3.64 -18.84
C SER A 76 -16.44 4.56 -18.36
N LEU A 77 -16.82 5.72 -17.84
CA LEU A 77 -15.90 6.69 -17.26
C LEU A 77 -16.28 6.99 -15.81
N GLU A 78 -15.32 6.73 -14.92
CA GLU A 78 -15.46 6.91 -13.48
C GLU A 78 -14.60 8.05 -12.94
N LEU A 79 -15.07 8.71 -11.89
CA LEU A 79 -14.28 9.71 -11.15
C LEU A 79 -13.78 9.16 -9.82
N TYR A 80 -12.50 9.37 -9.59
CA TYR A 80 -11.83 9.12 -8.33
C TYR A 80 -11.24 10.42 -7.77
N SER A 81 -11.09 10.51 -6.45
CA SER A 81 -10.37 11.63 -5.84
C SER A 81 -8.90 11.66 -6.30
N ALA A 82 -8.35 12.86 -6.49
CA ALA A 82 -6.93 13.07 -6.75
C ALA A 82 -6.05 12.49 -5.62
N LYS A 83 -6.56 12.41 -4.40
CA LYS A 83 -5.87 11.79 -3.26
C LYS A 83 -5.77 10.26 -3.35
N HIS A 84 -6.51 9.62 -4.26
CA HIS A 84 -6.47 8.17 -4.46
C HIS A 84 -5.50 7.78 -5.59
N LEU A 85 -5.60 8.44 -6.74
CA LEU A 85 -4.89 8.03 -7.98
C LEU A 85 -3.96 9.11 -8.55
N TYR A 86 -3.84 10.28 -7.92
CA TYR A 86 -3.00 11.38 -8.41
C TYR A 86 -2.15 12.02 -7.31
N LEU A 87 -1.63 11.19 -6.41
CA LEU A 87 -0.68 11.62 -5.39
C LEU A 87 0.71 11.91 -5.99
N PRO A 88 1.48 12.86 -5.41
CA PRO A 88 2.86 13.07 -5.78
C PRO A 88 3.70 11.83 -5.52
N LEU A 89 4.69 11.56 -6.38
CA LEU A 89 5.55 10.39 -6.22
C LEU A 89 6.46 10.56 -5.00
N ARG A 90 6.30 9.69 -4.00
CA ARG A 90 7.11 9.66 -2.78
C ARG A 90 7.90 8.35 -2.69
N ARG A 91 9.14 8.37 -3.18
CA ARG A 91 10.03 7.20 -3.23
C ARG A 91 10.40 6.68 -1.84
N ASP A 92 10.52 7.60 -0.87
CA ASP A 92 10.77 7.30 0.54
C ASP A 92 9.69 6.40 1.14
N ILE A 93 8.42 6.75 0.92
CA ILE A 93 7.28 5.97 1.44
C ILE A 93 7.16 4.62 0.73
N LEU A 94 7.33 4.59 -0.59
CA LEU A 94 7.32 3.34 -1.35
C LEU A 94 8.44 2.40 -0.90
N HIS A 95 9.65 2.92 -0.71
CA HIS A 95 10.78 2.15 -0.21
C HIS A 95 10.50 1.54 1.17
N LEU A 96 9.93 2.32 2.10
CA LEU A 96 9.58 1.80 3.43
C LEU A 96 8.56 0.66 3.37
N ALA A 97 7.55 0.76 2.51
CA ALA A 97 6.55 -0.29 2.34
C ALA A 97 7.15 -1.57 1.74
N VAL A 98 7.94 -1.45 0.67
CA VAL A 98 8.56 -2.62 0.02
C VAL A 98 9.57 -3.31 0.93
N VAL A 99 10.36 -2.56 1.70
CA VAL A 99 11.27 -3.16 2.69
C VAL A 99 10.49 -3.84 3.81
N TYR A 100 9.43 -3.21 4.30
CA TYR A 100 8.54 -3.81 5.30
C TYR A 100 7.93 -5.14 4.83
N GLU A 101 7.43 -5.20 3.59
CA GLU A 101 6.93 -6.44 2.97
C GLU A 101 8.02 -7.50 2.90
N GLY A 102 9.20 -7.15 2.36
CA GLY A 102 10.32 -8.09 2.21
C GLY A 102 10.85 -8.64 3.54
N ASP A 103 10.84 -7.84 4.61
CA ASP A 103 11.20 -8.28 5.96
C ASP A 103 10.20 -9.29 6.53
N ASN A 104 8.90 -9.12 6.24
CA ASN A 104 7.83 -9.98 6.72
C ASN A 104 7.72 -11.30 5.93
N THR A 105 7.99 -11.29 4.62
CA THR A 105 7.99 -12.51 3.79
C THR A 105 9.18 -13.43 4.14
N ARG A 106 10.19 -12.92 4.84
CA ARG A 106 11.42 -13.67 5.11
C ARG A 106 11.21 -14.78 6.16
N GLN A 107 11.47 -16.03 5.76
CA GLN A 107 11.30 -17.20 6.64
C GLN A 107 12.23 -17.25 7.88
N GLY A 108 13.45 -16.72 7.79
CA GLY A 108 14.36 -16.63 8.94
C GLY A 108 14.86 -17.96 9.54
N THR A 109 14.96 -19.04 8.75
CA THR A 109 15.29 -20.42 9.20
C THR A 109 16.79 -20.76 9.31
N ALA A 110 17.66 -19.76 9.17
CA ALA A 110 19.10 -19.98 9.19
C ALA A 110 19.63 -20.22 10.62
N GLN A 111 20.12 -21.43 10.89
CA GLN A 111 20.69 -21.81 12.19
C GLN A 111 22.12 -22.36 12.05
N ALA A 112 23.05 -21.77 12.79
CA ALA A 112 24.38 -22.35 13.02
C ALA A 112 24.49 -22.83 14.47
N LYS A 113 25.17 -23.97 14.65
CA LYS A 113 25.44 -24.53 15.97
C LYS A 113 26.48 -23.69 16.69
N THR A 114 26.16 -23.23 17.89
CA THR A 114 27.15 -22.66 18.80
C THR A 114 27.98 -23.77 19.45
N ARG A 115 29.08 -23.42 20.12
CA ARG A 115 29.94 -24.40 20.83
C ARG A 115 29.18 -25.29 21.83
N TRP A 116 28.04 -24.85 22.31
CA TRP A 116 27.19 -25.56 23.28
C TRP A 116 26.24 -26.56 22.62
N GLU A 117 25.98 -26.39 21.33
CA GLU A 117 25.07 -27.23 20.53
C GLU A 117 25.82 -28.23 19.65
N VAL A 118 27.13 -28.01 19.45
CA VAL A 118 27.99 -28.96 18.75
C VAL A 118 28.19 -30.20 19.62
N ALA A 119 27.90 -31.37 19.05
CA ALA A 119 28.05 -32.64 19.73
C ALA A 119 29.51 -32.91 20.15
N GLY A 120 29.70 -33.36 21.39
CA GLY A 120 31.00 -33.78 21.89
C GLY A 120 31.14 -33.62 23.41
N SER A 121 32.29 -34.05 23.95
CA SER A 121 32.60 -33.90 25.38
C SER A 121 33.01 -32.47 25.73
N HIS A 122 32.52 -31.95 26.86
CA HIS A 122 32.95 -30.68 27.43
C HIS A 122 34.26 -30.79 28.22
N ARG A 123 34.87 -31.99 28.25
CA ARG A 123 36.17 -32.22 28.89
C ARG A 123 37.26 -31.39 28.21
N LYS A 124 38.16 -30.86 29.04
CA LYS A 124 39.37 -30.18 28.56
C LYS A 124 40.24 -31.15 27.76
N VAL A 125 40.64 -30.76 26.55
CA VAL A 125 41.37 -31.61 25.61
C VAL A 125 42.76 -32.01 26.14
N ARG A 126 43.41 -31.12 26.90
CA ARG A 126 44.79 -31.29 27.40
C ARG A 126 45.02 -30.47 28.68
N PRO A 127 46.02 -30.81 29.52
CA PRO A 127 46.28 -30.11 30.78
C PRO A 127 46.65 -28.63 30.56
N GLN A 128 46.48 -27.81 31.60
CA GLN A 128 46.69 -26.35 31.54
C GLN A 128 48.14 -25.95 31.22
N LYS A 129 49.11 -26.77 31.64
CA LYS A 129 50.56 -26.59 31.47
C LYS A 129 51.21 -27.96 31.21
N GLY A 130 52.49 -27.97 30.85
CA GLY A 130 53.28 -29.21 30.68
C GLY A 130 53.14 -29.93 29.33
N SER A 131 52.45 -29.34 28.35
CA SER A 131 52.13 -29.99 27.07
C SER A 131 52.84 -29.43 25.83
N GLY A 132 53.67 -28.40 25.98
CA GLY A 132 54.46 -27.79 24.88
C GLY A 132 53.66 -27.09 23.76
N LYS A 133 52.32 -27.12 23.77
CA LYS A 133 51.46 -26.45 22.76
C LYS A 133 50.55 -25.36 23.39
N ALA A 134 49.89 -24.56 22.55
CA ALA A 134 48.98 -23.47 22.94
C ALA A 134 47.79 -23.96 23.78
N ARG A 135 47.37 -23.22 24.83
CA ARG A 135 46.27 -23.60 25.75
C ARG A 135 44.95 -23.89 25.00
N VAL A 136 44.30 -25.00 25.34
CA VAL A 136 43.03 -25.41 24.71
C VAL A 136 42.03 -25.83 25.79
N GLY A 137 40.78 -25.39 25.64
CA GLY A 137 39.63 -25.80 26.44
C GLY A 137 39.00 -27.09 25.92
N ASN A 138 37.69 -27.04 25.68
CA ASN A 138 36.93 -28.11 25.05
C ASN A 138 37.10 -28.13 23.51
N LYS A 139 36.71 -29.23 22.87
CA LYS A 139 36.90 -29.44 21.42
C LYS A 139 35.94 -28.60 20.57
N GLN A 140 34.78 -28.23 21.11
CA GLN A 140 33.73 -27.44 20.43
C GLN A 140 34.08 -25.95 20.29
N SER A 141 35.24 -25.51 20.77
CA SER A 141 35.68 -24.13 20.64
C SER A 141 35.68 -23.67 19.17
N PRO A 142 35.16 -22.48 18.85
CA PRO A 142 35.13 -21.93 17.48
C PRO A 142 36.50 -21.85 16.80
N ILE A 143 37.57 -21.77 17.59
CA ILE A 143 38.96 -21.72 17.11
C ILE A 143 39.41 -23.10 16.58
N GLN A 144 38.77 -24.18 17.05
CA GLN A 144 39.08 -25.55 16.65
C GLN A 144 38.31 -25.93 15.38
N ARG A 145 38.91 -26.82 14.57
CA ARG A 145 38.22 -27.43 13.44
C ARG A 145 37.04 -28.28 13.94
N GLY A 146 35.86 -28.10 13.34
CA GLY A 146 34.62 -28.73 13.79
C GLY A 146 34.02 -28.12 15.06
N GLY A 147 34.55 -26.99 15.53
CA GLY A 147 33.96 -26.20 16.60
C GLY A 147 32.69 -25.44 16.15
N GLY A 148 31.91 -24.96 17.12
CA GLY A 148 30.70 -24.19 16.83
C GLY A 148 31.01 -22.75 16.40
N LYS A 149 30.09 -22.10 15.70
CA LYS A 149 30.23 -20.70 15.27
C LYS A 149 29.80 -19.75 16.39
N SER A 150 30.63 -18.78 16.79
CA SER A 150 30.30 -17.86 17.90
C SER A 150 29.10 -16.95 17.59
N HIS A 151 29.21 -16.15 16.53
CA HIS A 151 28.15 -15.26 16.04
C HIS A 151 27.60 -15.82 14.72
N GLY A 152 27.11 -17.04 14.78
CA GLY A 152 26.44 -17.67 13.65
C GLY A 152 25.01 -17.17 13.49
N PRO A 153 24.39 -17.38 12.31
CA PRO A 153 22.98 -17.12 12.14
C PRO A 153 22.14 -17.94 13.13
N ARG A 154 21.04 -17.34 13.60
CA ARG A 154 20.05 -17.96 14.47
C ARG A 154 18.68 -17.76 13.84
N ASN A 155 17.82 -18.76 14.04
CA ASN A 155 16.42 -18.64 13.69
C ASN A 155 15.82 -17.48 14.48
N ARG A 156 15.30 -16.50 13.77
CA ARG A 156 14.74 -15.28 14.35
C ARG A 156 13.71 -14.71 13.42
N ASP A 157 12.77 -13.99 14.00
CA ASP A 157 11.84 -13.17 13.26
C ASP A 157 12.55 -11.92 12.72
N PHE A 158 12.32 -11.62 11.43
CA PHE A 158 12.86 -10.45 10.76
C PHE A 158 11.81 -9.35 10.57
N GLY A 159 10.53 -9.63 10.88
CA GLY A 159 9.43 -8.70 10.64
C GLY A 159 9.65 -7.34 11.29
N THR A 160 9.57 -6.29 10.48
CA THR A 160 9.64 -4.91 10.94
C THR A 160 8.23 -4.34 11.09
N LYS A 161 8.09 -3.21 11.79
CA LYS A 161 6.77 -2.57 12.00
C LYS A 161 6.65 -1.31 11.15
N LEU A 162 5.50 -1.14 10.51
CA LEU A 162 5.15 0.07 9.76
C LEU A 162 3.78 0.58 10.20
N ASN A 163 3.64 1.91 10.30
CA ASN A 163 2.36 2.53 10.64
C ASN A 163 1.35 2.27 9.51
N ARG A 164 0.14 1.80 9.85
CA ARG A 164 -0.92 1.52 8.87
C ARG A 164 -1.19 2.68 7.91
N LYS A 165 -1.24 3.92 8.41
CA LYS A 165 -1.45 5.12 7.57
C LYS A 165 -0.32 5.36 6.56
N VAL A 166 0.92 4.99 6.91
CA VAL A 166 2.07 5.08 5.99
C VAL A 166 1.98 4.01 4.93
N TYR A 167 1.58 2.79 5.31
CA TYR A 167 1.37 1.69 4.37
C TYR A 167 0.23 1.98 3.38
N ASP A 168 -0.93 2.45 3.85
CA ASP A 168 -2.06 2.87 2.99
C ASP A 168 -1.69 4.04 2.04
N LEU A 169 -0.78 4.91 2.48
CA LEU A 169 -0.24 5.97 1.64
C LEU A 169 0.73 5.42 0.58
N ALA A 170 1.53 4.40 0.89
CA ALA A 170 2.38 3.73 -0.09
C ALA A 170 1.54 3.07 -1.19
N TRP A 171 0.51 2.32 -0.82
CA TRP A 171 -0.46 1.70 -1.74
C TRP A 171 -1.02 2.69 -2.76
N ARG A 172 -1.61 3.80 -2.29
CA ARG A 172 -2.16 4.83 -3.19
C ARG A 172 -1.09 5.56 -3.98
N THR A 173 0.11 5.74 -3.43
CA THR A 173 1.25 6.34 -4.16
C THR A 173 1.71 5.42 -5.31
N ALA A 174 1.72 4.10 -5.10
CA ALA A 174 2.03 3.12 -6.13
C ALA A 174 0.96 3.11 -7.24
N LEU A 175 -0.32 3.08 -6.87
CA LEU A 175 -1.42 3.20 -7.84
C LEU A 175 -1.36 4.52 -8.60
N SER A 176 -1.10 5.63 -7.92
CA SER A 176 -0.95 6.96 -8.55
C SER A 176 0.25 7.04 -9.49
N TYR A 177 1.30 6.27 -9.23
CA TYR A 177 2.45 6.15 -10.12
C TYR A 177 2.08 5.42 -11.41
N ARG A 178 1.35 4.30 -11.31
CA ARG A 178 0.87 3.53 -12.47
C ARG A 178 -0.15 4.30 -13.29
N TYR A 179 -1.10 4.94 -12.63
CA TYR A 179 -2.11 5.79 -13.27
C TYR A 179 -1.46 6.90 -14.11
N ARG A 180 -0.50 7.65 -13.53
CA ARG A 180 0.18 8.75 -14.25
C ARG A 180 1.01 8.30 -15.45
N ARG A 181 1.46 7.04 -15.46
CA ARG A 181 2.19 6.45 -16.59
C ARG A 181 1.28 5.85 -17.66
N GLY A 182 -0.02 5.71 -17.39
CA GLY A 182 -0.93 4.95 -18.24
C GLY A 182 -0.76 3.43 -18.13
N ASP A 183 -0.05 2.96 -17.10
CA ASP A 183 0.23 1.54 -16.88
C ASP A 183 -0.88 0.86 -16.04
N LEU A 184 -1.83 1.63 -15.51
CA LEU A 184 -3.00 1.12 -14.79
C LEU A 184 -4.19 1.06 -15.74
N ILE A 185 -4.61 -0.15 -16.08
CA ILE A 185 -5.74 -0.43 -16.96
C ILE A 185 -6.86 -1.00 -16.11
N VAL A 186 -8.02 -0.32 -16.11
CA VAL A 186 -9.18 -0.76 -15.35
C VAL A 186 -10.15 -1.44 -16.29
N THR A 187 -10.55 -2.65 -15.97
CA THR A 187 -11.49 -3.44 -16.78
C THR A 187 -12.84 -3.55 -16.09
N GLU A 188 -13.84 -3.97 -16.85
CA GLU A 188 -15.10 -4.42 -16.27
C GLU A 188 -14.91 -5.61 -15.32
N ASP A 189 -15.94 -5.86 -14.53
CA ASP A 189 -15.97 -6.99 -13.62
C ASP A 189 -16.18 -8.28 -14.42
N GLY A 190 -15.59 -9.40 -14.00
CA GLY A 190 -15.60 -10.63 -14.79
C GLY A 190 -14.38 -10.76 -15.71
N LEU A 191 -13.23 -10.25 -15.26
CA LEU A 191 -11.96 -10.35 -15.97
C LEU A 191 -11.50 -11.81 -15.99
N ASP A 192 -11.83 -12.53 -17.05
CA ASP A 192 -11.39 -13.90 -17.29
C ASP A 192 -10.91 -14.06 -18.74
N LEU A 193 -10.09 -15.09 -18.99
CA LEU A 193 -9.64 -15.40 -20.33
C LEU A 193 -10.78 -16.02 -21.14
N ALA A 194 -11.14 -15.37 -22.25
CA ALA A 194 -12.09 -15.89 -23.22
C ALA A 194 -11.44 -17.04 -24.01
N LEU A 195 -11.40 -18.24 -23.43
CA LEU A 195 -10.97 -19.46 -24.12
C LEU A 195 -12.06 -19.93 -25.09
N PRO A 196 -11.70 -20.54 -26.24
CA PRO A 196 -12.69 -21.10 -27.17
C PRO A 196 -13.58 -22.14 -26.50
N GLU A 197 -14.89 -22.09 -26.76
CA GLU A 197 -15.88 -22.98 -26.13
C GLU A 197 -15.62 -24.46 -26.47
N ASP A 198 -15.24 -24.76 -27.71
CA ASP A 198 -14.90 -26.12 -28.16
C ASP A 198 -13.78 -26.73 -27.32
N PHE A 199 -12.78 -25.91 -26.95
CA PHE A 199 -11.66 -26.34 -26.11
C PHE A 199 -12.13 -26.62 -24.68
N LEU A 200 -12.98 -25.76 -24.13
CA LEU A 200 -13.53 -25.95 -22.78
C LEU A 200 -14.39 -27.22 -22.69
N GLN A 201 -15.20 -27.51 -23.72
CA GLN A 201 -15.99 -28.74 -23.78
C GLN A 201 -15.09 -29.98 -23.81
N GLN A 202 -14.06 -29.98 -24.67
CA GLN A 202 -13.12 -31.10 -24.76
C GLN A 202 -12.33 -31.34 -23.48
N ALA A 203 -11.95 -30.26 -22.77
CA ALA A 203 -11.30 -30.34 -21.47
C ALA A 203 -12.26 -30.91 -20.39
N GLN A 204 -13.53 -30.49 -20.40
CA GLN A 204 -14.56 -31.02 -19.49
C GLN A 204 -14.87 -32.50 -19.75
N ASP A 205 -14.91 -32.91 -21.02
CA ASP A 205 -15.10 -34.31 -21.43
C ASP A 205 -13.88 -35.19 -21.14
N GLY A 206 -12.74 -34.60 -20.74
CA GLY A 206 -11.49 -35.31 -20.45
C GLY A 206 -10.85 -35.95 -21.68
N LEU A 207 -11.16 -35.44 -22.88
CA LEU A 207 -10.63 -35.95 -24.14
C LEU A 207 -9.17 -35.53 -24.37
N LEU A 208 -8.74 -34.44 -23.75
CA LEU A 208 -7.41 -33.89 -23.88
C LEU A 208 -6.48 -34.43 -22.78
N THR A 209 -5.25 -34.73 -23.15
CA THR A 209 -4.20 -34.97 -22.15
C THR A 209 -3.76 -33.64 -21.56
N ARG A 210 -3.42 -33.61 -20.26
CA ARG A 210 -2.93 -32.40 -19.57
C ARG A 210 -1.80 -31.66 -20.31
N GLU A 211 -0.87 -32.37 -20.94
CA GLU A 211 0.21 -31.76 -21.71
C GLU A 211 -0.29 -30.97 -22.94
N LEU A 212 -1.34 -31.46 -23.59
CA LEU A 212 -1.96 -30.80 -24.74
C LEU A 212 -2.79 -29.59 -24.30
N GLU A 213 -3.50 -29.71 -23.18
CA GLU A 213 -4.22 -28.58 -22.56
C GLU A 213 -3.26 -27.44 -22.23
N ASP A 214 -2.18 -27.75 -21.49
CA ASP A 214 -1.16 -26.77 -21.10
C ASP A 214 -0.49 -26.15 -22.33
N ALA A 215 -0.19 -26.94 -23.37
CA ALA A 215 0.42 -26.45 -24.60
C ALA A 215 -0.53 -25.52 -25.38
N PHE A 216 -1.81 -25.86 -25.47
CA PHE A 216 -2.83 -25.03 -26.11
C PHE A 216 -2.97 -23.69 -25.39
N ILE A 217 -3.15 -23.73 -24.08
CA ILE A 217 -3.31 -22.53 -23.24
C ILE A 217 -2.09 -21.62 -23.35
N ARG A 218 -0.86 -22.19 -23.29
CA ARG A 218 0.38 -21.43 -23.45
C ARG A 218 0.46 -20.71 -24.79
N LYS A 219 0.08 -21.39 -25.88
CA LYS A 219 0.06 -20.82 -27.23
C LYS A 219 -0.99 -19.71 -27.34
N TYR A 220 -2.23 -19.99 -26.93
CA TYR A 220 -3.34 -19.05 -27.00
C TYR A 220 -3.05 -17.77 -26.22
N LEU A 221 -2.60 -17.92 -24.97
CA LEU A 221 -2.24 -16.78 -24.12
C LEU A 221 -1.05 -16.01 -24.69
N GLY A 222 -0.04 -16.70 -25.23
CA GLY A 222 1.11 -16.06 -25.89
C GLY A 222 0.70 -15.20 -27.09
N GLU A 223 -0.18 -15.71 -27.96
CA GLU A 223 -0.70 -14.98 -29.12
C GLU A 223 -1.55 -13.78 -28.70
N MET A 224 -2.47 -13.97 -27.74
CA MET A 224 -3.32 -12.92 -27.19
C MET A 224 -2.49 -11.79 -26.55
N MET A 225 -1.53 -12.14 -25.69
CA MET A 225 -0.66 -11.17 -25.01
C MET A 225 0.33 -10.51 -25.96
N GLY A 226 0.78 -11.22 -27.00
CA GLY A 226 1.59 -10.66 -28.08
C GLY A 226 0.83 -9.61 -28.88
N ALA A 227 -0.42 -9.91 -29.25
CA ALA A 227 -1.29 -8.97 -29.96
C ALA A 227 -1.56 -7.68 -29.16
N MET A 228 -1.75 -7.80 -27.83
CA MET A 228 -1.95 -6.66 -26.93
C MET A 228 -0.65 -5.95 -26.50
N GLN A 229 0.53 -6.44 -26.90
CA GLN A 229 1.83 -5.94 -26.43
C GLN A 229 1.99 -6.00 -24.89
N TRP A 230 1.41 -7.03 -24.28
CA TRP A 230 1.35 -7.24 -22.83
C TRP A 230 2.24 -8.40 -22.36
N GLY A 231 2.81 -9.18 -23.29
CA GLY A 231 3.71 -10.27 -22.98
C GLY A 231 5.07 -9.83 -22.40
N LYS A 232 5.96 -10.81 -22.24
CA LYS A 232 7.31 -10.63 -21.67
C LYS A 232 8.15 -9.55 -22.35
N ASP A 233 7.99 -9.36 -23.65
CA ASP A 233 8.76 -8.39 -24.44
C ASP A 233 8.51 -6.94 -24.00
N HIS A 234 7.35 -6.69 -23.37
CA HIS A 234 6.94 -5.39 -22.84
C HIS A 234 6.88 -5.36 -21.31
N GLY A 235 7.61 -6.27 -20.65
CA GLY A 235 7.87 -6.24 -19.22
C GLY A 235 7.08 -7.23 -18.36
N ARG A 236 5.92 -7.74 -18.81
CA ARG A 236 4.90 -8.52 -18.07
C ARG A 236 3.70 -7.70 -17.57
N THR A 237 2.58 -8.37 -17.37
CA THR A 237 1.34 -7.82 -16.78
C THR A 237 0.96 -8.52 -15.49
N THR A 238 0.40 -7.76 -14.55
CA THR A 238 -0.30 -8.33 -13.40
C THR A 238 -1.80 -8.13 -13.55
N PHE A 239 -2.55 -9.23 -13.53
CA PHE A 239 -4.01 -9.22 -13.49
C PHE A 239 -4.46 -9.29 -12.03
N ILE A 240 -5.34 -8.38 -11.62
CA ILE A 240 -5.88 -8.30 -10.26
C ILE A 240 -7.39 -8.48 -10.33
N THR A 241 -7.88 -9.58 -9.77
CA THR A 241 -9.30 -9.92 -9.72
C THR A 241 -9.84 -9.82 -8.30
N SER A 242 -11.15 -9.61 -8.17
CA SER A 242 -11.83 -9.64 -6.87
C SER A 242 -11.96 -11.07 -6.34
N ASP A 243 -12.38 -11.99 -7.22
CA ASP A 243 -12.54 -13.41 -6.95
C ASP A 243 -11.55 -14.23 -7.80
N GLU A 244 -11.36 -15.51 -7.46
CA GLU A 244 -10.57 -16.43 -8.27
C GLU A 244 -11.26 -16.73 -9.61
N ARG A 245 -10.50 -16.63 -10.70
CA ARG A 245 -10.98 -16.93 -12.06
C ARG A 245 -10.19 -18.11 -12.60
N MET A 246 -10.82 -19.29 -12.65
CA MET A 246 -10.11 -20.54 -12.95
C MET A 246 -9.33 -20.49 -14.26
N ASN A 247 -9.93 -19.99 -15.36
CA ASN A 247 -9.25 -19.99 -16.67
C ASN A 247 -8.05 -19.04 -16.67
N LEU A 248 -8.21 -17.83 -16.13
CA LEU A 248 -7.12 -16.88 -16.00
C LEU A 248 -5.97 -17.39 -15.11
N PHE A 249 -6.27 -17.92 -13.92
CA PHE A 249 -5.24 -18.36 -12.97
C PHE A 249 -4.48 -19.57 -13.48
N THR A 250 -5.19 -20.58 -14.00
CA THR A 250 -4.56 -21.78 -14.59
C THR A 250 -3.69 -21.40 -15.79
N ALA A 251 -4.17 -20.51 -16.67
CA ALA A 251 -3.38 -20.06 -17.80
C ALA A 251 -2.11 -19.29 -17.41
N MET A 252 -2.20 -18.45 -16.37
CA MET A 252 -1.04 -17.71 -15.85
C MET A 252 -0.04 -18.63 -15.14
N GLU A 253 -0.51 -19.70 -14.50
CA GLU A 253 0.38 -20.72 -13.92
C GLU A 253 1.16 -21.46 -15.03
N VAL A 254 0.48 -21.82 -16.12
CA VAL A 254 1.09 -22.53 -17.27
C VAL A 254 2.02 -21.63 -18.09
N ALA A 255 1.72 -20.33 -18.18
CA ALA A 255 2.45 -19.36 -19.00
C ALA A 255 2.93 -18.14 -18.20
N GLY A 256 3.49 -18.37 -17.01
CA GLY A 256 3.97 -17.32 -16.09
C GLY A 256 5.09 -16.42 -16.62
N GLU A 257 5.65 -16.71 -17.79
CA GLU A 257 6.58 -15.80 -18.48
C GLU A 257 5.94 -14.47 -18.86
N ASN A 258 4.64 -14.48 -19.22
CA ASN A 258 3.94 -13.31 -19.73
C ASN A 258 3.41 -12.41 -18.61
N GLY A 259 3.14 -12.95 -17.43
CA GLY A 259 2.48 -12.21 -16.36
C GLY A 259 2.10 -13.06 -15.16
N THR A 260 1.40 -12.42 -14.23
CA THR A 260 0.88 -13.05 -13.02
C THR A 260 -0.58 -12.67 -12.84
N ALA A 261 -1.39 -13.57 -12.28
CA ALA A 261 -2.73 -13.28 -11.79
C ALA A 261 -2.72 -13.36 -10.26
N LEU A 262 -3.29 -12.34 -9.61
CA LEU A 262 -3.38 -12.24 -8.16
C LEU A 262 -4.82 -11.91 -7.76
N GLN A 263 -5.27 -12.50 -6.66
CA GLN A 263 -6.51 -12.08 -6.02
C GLN A 263 -6.25 -10.82 -5.22
N LEU A 264 -7.27 -9.98 -5.05
CA LEU A 264 -7.18 -8.72 -4.30
C LEU A 264 -6.57 -8.87 -2.90
N GLU A 265 -6.81 -10.00 -2.22
CA GLU A 265 -6.33 -10.27 -0.87
C GLU A 265 -4.83 -10.57 -0.81
N ASP A 266 -4.27 -11.08 -1.90
CA ASP A 266 -2.88 -11.52 -2.03
C ASP A 266 -1.97 -10.47 -2.71
N VAL A 267 -2.51 -9.31 -3.09
CA VAL A 267 -1.70 -8.25 -3.71
C VAL A 267 -0.91 -7.49 -2.65
N ASP A 268 0.37 -7.27 -2.90
CA ASP A 268 1.24 -6.38 -2.12
C ASP A 268 1.61 -5.07 -2.87
N VAL A 269 2.19 -4.09 -2.16
CA VAL A 269 2.73 -2.85 -2.79
C VAL A 269 3.84 -3.19 -3.77
N LYS A 270 4.66 -4.19 -3.44
CA LYS A 270 5.71 -4.70 -4.33
C LYS A 270 5.15 -5.18 -5.66
N ASP A 271 4.05 -5.92 -5.66
CA ASP A 271 3.45 -6.49 -6.88
C ASP A 271 2.95 -5.39 -7.81
N LEU A 272 2.36 -4.34 -7.25
CA LEU A 272 1.97 -3.14 -8.00
C LEU A 272 3.17 -2.44 -8.67
N LEU A 273 4.40 -2.70 -8.25
CA LEU A 273 5.61 -2.05 -8.75
C LEU A 273 6.50 -2.99 -9.59
N GLU A 274 6.24 -4.29 -9.60
CA GLU A 274 7.11 -5.28 -10.25
C GLU A 274 6.91 -5.36 -11.77
N THR A 275 5.66 -5.44 -12.23
CA THR A 275 5.35 -5.68 -13.66
C THR A 275 5.32 -4.40 -14.49
N GLY A 276 5.22 -4.53 -15.81
CA GLY A 276 5.11 -3.38 -16.72
C GLY A 276 3.78 -2.64 -16.54
N ARG A 277 2.67 -3.41 -16.51
CA ARG A 277 1.30 -2.88 -16.45
C ARG A 277 0.46 -3.69 -15.47
N ILE A 278 -0.59 -3.03 -14.96
CA ILE A 278 -1.56 -3.62 -14.06
C ILE A 278 -2.92 -3.57 -14.73
N VAL A 279 -3.57 -4.72 -14.84
CA VAL A 279 -4.94 -4.87 -15.32
C VAL A 279 -5.78 -5.25 -14.11
N ILE A 280 -6.72 -4.41 -13.71
CA ILE A 280 -7.51 -4.62 -12.50
C ILE A 280 -9.00 -4.49 -12.77
N GLU A 281 -9.80 -5.40 -12.18
CA GLU A 281 -11.25 -5.26 -12.19
C GLU A 281 -11.69 -3.95 -11.50
N ARG A 282 -12.74 -3.34 -12.04
CA ARG A 282 -13.37 -2.14 -11.48
C ARG A 282 -13.73 -2.32 -9.99
N SER A 283 -14.38 -3.42 -9.64
CA SER A 283 -14.75 -3.76 -8.26
C SER A 283 -13.52 -3.95 -7.36
N ALA A 284 -12.49 -4.65 -7.83
CA ALA A 284 -11.24 -4.85 -7.12
C ALA A 284 -10.55 -3.50 -6.81
N LEU A 285 -10.47 -2.59 -7.79
CA LEU A 285 -9.89 -1.26 -7.59
C LEU A 285 -10.64 -0.45 -6.52
N ARG A 286 -11.98 -0.46 -6.57
CA ARG A 286 -12.81 0.23 -5.57
C ARG A 286 -12.60 -0.35 -4.16
N SER A 287 -12.56 -1.67 -4.04
CA SER A 287 -12.31 -2.37 -2.78
C SER A 287 -10.91 -2.07 -2.24
N MET A 288 -9.88 -2.12 -3.09
CA MET A 288 -8.49 -1.78 -2.75
C MET A 288 -8.36 -0.36 -2.19
N ILE A 289 -8.97 0.63 -2.84
CA ILE A 289 -8.97 2.03 -2.36
C ILE A 289 -9.75 2.16 -1.04
N LYS A 290 -10.85 1.43 -0.90
CA LYS A 290 -11.65 1.43 0.33
C LYS A 290 -10.90 0.83 1.53
N MET A 291 -10.06 -0.18 1.30
CA MET A 291 -9.21 -0.79 2.33
C MET A 291 -8.08 0.16 2.76
N HIS A 292 -7.44 0.84 1.80
CA HIS A 292 -6.23 1.66 2.01
C HIS A 292 -6.52 3.16 2.11
N ARG A 293 -7.46 3.56 2.97
CA ARG A 293 -7.86 4.98 3.17
C ARG A 293 -7.70 5.51 4.59
N SER A 294 -6.97 4.82 5.47
CA SER A 294 -6.91 5.17 6.90
C SER A 294 -6.26 6.52 7.20
N ASP A 295 -5.47 7.07 6.27
CA ASP A 295 -4.91 8.42 6.36
C ASP A 295 -5.94 9.51 6.01
N LEU A 296 -6.89 9.22 5.11
CA LEU A 296 -7.94 10.16 4.69
C LEU A 296 -9.15 10.12 5.62
N ALA A 297 -9.46 8.96 6.17
CA ALA A 297 -10.59 8.75 7.06
C ALA A 297 -10.26 9.15 8.50
N THR A 298 -9.91 10.42 8.73
CA THR A 298 -9.84 10.98 10.09
C THR A 298 -11.23 11.46 10.54
N ILE A 299 -11.59 11.11 11.78
CA ILE A 299 -12.90 11.44 12.40
C ILE A 299 -13.03 12.95 12.70
N VAL A 300 -11.94 13.72 12.58
CA VAL A 300 -11.90 15.16 12.85
C VAL A 300 -12.67 15.90 11.75
N ALA A 301 -13.96 16.14 11.98
CA ALA A 301 -14.77 17.02 11.14
C ALA A 301 -14.32 18.47 11.37
N MET A 302 -13.63 19.06 10.39
CA MET A 302 -13.38 20.50 10.40
C MET A 302 -14.59 21.23 9.81
N PRO A 303 -15.14 22.25 10.49
CA PRO A 303 -16.23 23.06 9.95
C PRO A 303 -15.83 23.66 8.59
N GLY A 304 -16.61 23.40 7.54
CA GLY A 304 -16.41 23.99 6.21
C GLY A 304 -15.56 23.18 5.23
N VAL A 305 -14.93 22.08 5.63
CA VAL A 305 -14.27 21.14 4.70
C VAL A 305 -15.28 20.09 4.26
N ARG A 306 -15.59 20.00 2.95
CA ARG A 306 -16.43 18.92 2.42
C ARG A 306 -15.72 17.59 2.67
N ASP A 307 -16.40 16.67 3.37
CA ASP A 307 -15.90 15.31 3.58
C ASP A 307 -15.79 14.59 2.22
N ASP A 308 -14.57 14.36 1.73
CA ASP A 308 -14.26 13.59 0.51
C ASP A 308 -14.68 12.10 0.61
N LYS A 309 -15.23 11.69 1.76
CA LYS A 309 -15.64 10.31 2.11
C LYS A 309 -16.62 9.66 1.13
N LYS A 310 -17.23 10.43 0.22
CA LYS A 310 -18.31 9.99 -0.68
C LYS A 310 -17.90 9.76 -2.15
N MET A 311 -16.61 9.85 -2.51
CA MET A 311 -16.20 9.96 -3.92
C MET A 311 -15.20 8.88 -4.36
N VAL A 312 -15.61 7.61 -4.27
CA VAL A 312 -14.89 6.48 -4.88
C VAL A 312 -15.77 5.91 -5.99
N GLY A 313 -15.32 6.00 -7.25
CA GLY A 313 -16.00 5.37 -8.39
C GLY A 313 -17.35 5.97 -8.76
N GLN A 314 -17.47 7.30 -8.80
CA GLN A 314 -18.71 7.92 -9.32
C GLN A 314 -18.74 7.79 -10.84
N ILE A 315 -19.73 7.07 -11.38
CA ILE A 315 -19.93 6.90 -12.82
C ILE A 315 -20.46 8.22 -13.38
N ILE A 316 -19.75 8.84 -14.33
CA ILE A 316 -20.25 10.04 -15.01
C ILE A 316 -21.04 9.66 -16.25
N TYR A 317 -20.48 8.76 -17.06
CA TYR A 317 -21.02 8.37 -18.35
C TYR A 317 -21.09 6.84 -18.40
N PRO A 318 -22.28 6.24 -18.24
CA PRO A 318 -22.51 4.90 -18.75
C PRO A 318 -22.47 4.99 -20.27
N PHE A 319 -21.61 4.22 -20.93
CA PHE A 319 -21.66 4.14 -22.39
C PHE A 319 -22.95 3.42 -22.79
N PRO A 320 -23.63 3.83 -23.88
CA PRO A 320 -24.87 3.21 -24.30
C PRO A 320 -24.66 1.71 -24.53
N PRO A 321 -25.61 0.84 -24.11
CA PRO A 321 -25.53 -0.57 -24.45
C PRO A 321 -25.49 -0.72 -25.97
N GLU A 322 -24.66 -1.66 -26.45
CA GLU A 322 -24.66 -2.03 -27.87
C GLU A 322 -26.09 -2.37 -28.29
N PRO A 323 -26.56 -1.92 -29.47
CA PRO A 323 -27.90 -2.26 -29.92
C PRO A 323 -28.00 -3.79 -30.02
N GLU A 324 -28.99 -4.37 -29.34
CA GLU A 324 -29.29 -5.80 -29.46
C GLU A 324 -29.51 -6.12 -30.96
N VAL A 325 -28.62 -6.94 -31.53
CA VAL A 325 -28.69 -7.43 -32.92
C VAL A 325 -29.47 -8.73 -32.97
#